data_AF-A0A955NL12-F1
#
_entry.id   AF-A0A955NL12-F1
#
_cell.length_a   1.000
_cell.length_b   1.000
_cell.length_c   1.000
_cell.angle_alpha   90.00
_cell.angle_beta   90.00
_cell.angle_gamma   90.00
#
_symmetry.space_group_name_H-M   'P 1'
#
loop_
_entity.id
_entity.type
_entity.pdbx_description
1 polymer ?
#
loop_
_entity_poly.entity_id
_entity_poly.type
_entity_poly.pdbx_seq_one_letter_code
_entity_poly.pdbx_strand_id
1 'polypeptide(L)'
;MWEYPTWDVPRLGGGMAIGLIATIHVLVAHFSVGAGIILAVGETVARKKSDETILNFLRIFSKWLLLIGFVFGAVSGVAIWFSISLASTRETSMLIHTFVWFWAM
;
A
#
# COMPACT_ATOMS: atom_id res chain seq x y z
N MET A 1 -13.01 31.53 14.48
CA MET A 1 -11.99 30.50 14.17
C MET A 1 -12.77 29.28 13.73
N TRP A 2 -12.81 28.98 12.43
CA TRP A 2 -13.55 27.82 11.95
C TRP A 2 -12.78 26.56 12.34
N GLU A 3 -13.28 25.82 13.32
CA GLU A 3 -12.76 24.50 13.67
C GLU A 3 -13.28 23.49 12.63
N TYR A 4 -12.37 22.70 12.07
CA TYR A 4 -12.77 21.58 11.21
C TYR A 4 -13.48 20.53 12.06
N PRO A 5 -14.56 19.89 11.55
CA PRO A 5 -15.16 18.76 12.24
C PRO A 5 -14.11 17.65 12.39
N THR A 6 -13.83 17.25 13.64
CA THR A 6 -12.86 16.20 13.95
C THR A 6 -13.55 14.85 13.96
N TRP A 7 -13.00 13.88 13.22
CA TRP A 7 -13.45 12.49 13.29
C TRP A 7 -13.04 11.85 14.62
N ASP A 8 -14.02 11.69 15.52
CA ASP A 8 -13.84 10.99 16.78
C ASP A 8 -14.03 9.48 16.58
N VAL A 9 -13.00 8.70 16.91
CA VAL A 9 -13.03 7.25 16.91
C VAL A 9 -13.10 6.80 18.35
N PRO A 10 -14.28 6.38 18.85
CA PRO A 10 -14.44 6.04 20.26
C PRO A 10 -13.39 5.02 20.70
N ARG A 11 -12.67 5.34 21.80
CA ARG A 11 -11.60 4.54 22.43
C ARG A 11 -10.24 4.51 21.72
N LEU A 12 -10.14 4.82 20.43
CA LEU A 12 -8.87 4.75 19.66
C LEU A 12 -8.35 6.13 19.24
N GLY A 13 -9.24 7.08 18.94
CA GLY A 13 -8.86 8.36 18.33
C GLY A 13 -8.38 8.23 16.88
N GLY A 14 -8.47 9.32 16.11
CA GLY A 14 -8.12 9.34 14.68
C GLY A 14 -6.65 9.00 14.40
N GLY A 15 -5.73 9.45 15.25
CA GLY A 15 -4.29 9.18 15.10
C GLY A 15 -3.92 7.70 15.21
N MET A 16 -4.49 6.96 16.18
CA MET A 16 -4.22 5.52 16.30
C MET A 16 -4.87 4.74 15.15
N ALA A 17 -6.03 5.16 14.67
CA ALA A 17 -6.67 4.55 13.50
C ALA A 17 -5.77 4.68 12.25
N ILE A 18 -5.21 5.86 12.00
CA ILE A 18 -4.23 6.08 10.92
C ILE A 18 -3.02 5.17 11.14
N GLY A 19 -2.43 5.17 12.34
CA GLY A 19 -1.22 4.40 12.64
C GLY A 19 -1.40 2.90 12.42
N LEU A 20 -2.54 2.33 12.84
CA LEU A 20 -2.84 0.91 12.65
C LEU A 20 -2.95 0.54 11.17
N ILE A 21 -3.76 1.31 10.40
CA ILE A 21 -3.97 1.04 8.98
C ILE A 21 -2.66 1.23 8.20
N ALA A 22 -1.92 2.30 8.48
CA ALA A 22 -0.65 2.60 7.83
C ALA A 22 0.40 1.52 8.10
N THR A 23 0.50 1.02 9.33
CA THR A 23 1.44 -0.06 9.69
C THR A 23 1.15 -1.32 8.87
N ILE A 24 -0.11 -1.75 8.83
CA ILE A 24 -0.52 -2.95 8.08
C ILE A 24 -0.24 -2.76 6.58
N HIS A 25 -0.60 -1.61 6.02
CA HIS A 25 -0.36 -1.28 4.61
C HIS A 25 1.13 -1.34 4.26
N VAL A 26 1.98 -0.67 5.06
CA VAL A 26 3.43 -0.58 4.81
C VAL A 26 4.10 -1.95 4.90
N LEU A 27 3.69 -2.82 5.83
CA LEU A 27 4.21 -4.19 5.91
C LEU A 27 3.92 -4.98 4.64
N VAL A 28 2.69 -4.91 4.13
CA VAL A 28 2.32 -5.58 2.87
C VAL A 28 3.03 -4.96 1.68
N ALA A 29 3.19 -3.62 1.65
CA ALA A 29 3.90 -2.92 0.59
C ALA A 29 5.37 -3.38 0.47
N HIS A 30 6.11 -3.43 1.59
CA HIS A 30 7.51 -3.88 1.58
C HIS A 30 7.65 -5.33 1.11
N PHE A 31 6.78 -6.22 1.60
CA PHE A 31 6.76 -7.61 1.14
C PHE A 31 6.49 -7.69 -0.36
N SER A 32 5.55 -6.90 -0.86
CA SER A 32 5.13 -6.93 -2.27
C SER A 32 6.20 -6.41 -3.22
N VAL A 33 6.92 -5.35 -2.82
CA VAL A 33 8.05 -4.82 -3.61
C VAL A 33 9.15 -5.87 -3.72
N GLY A 34 9.53 -6.51 -2.60
CA GLY A 34 10.53 -7.58 -2.61
C GLY A 34 10.09 -8.79 -3.44
N ALA A 35 8.85 -9.25 -3.24
CA ALA A 35 8.27 -10.36 -3.99
C ALA A 35 8.17 -10.06 -5.50
N GLY A 36 7.89 -8.81 -5.89
CA GLY A 36 7.87 -8.38 -7.29
C GLY A 36 9.23 -8.49 -7.97
N ILE A 37 10.30 -8.10 -7.29
CA ILE A 37 11.67 -8.24 -7.79
C ILE A 37 12.03 -9.73 -7.96
N ILE A 38 11.73 -10.54 -6.95
CA ILE A 38 11.99 -12.00 -6.99
C ILE A 38 11.21 -12.65 -8.12
N LEU A 39 9.95 -12.26 -8.33
CA LEU A 39 9.12 -12.78 -9.42
C LEU A 39 9.73 -12.44 -10.78
N ALA A 40 10.09 -11.17 -11.02
CA ALA A 40 10.64 -10.72 -12.31
C ALA A 40 11.99 -11.39 -12.64
N VAL A 41 12.90 -11.44 -11.66
CA VAL A 41 14.21 -12.11 -11.83
C VAL A 41 14.03 -13.61 -11.99
N GLY A 42 13.20 -14.22 -11.14
CA GLY A 42 12.91 -15.66 -11.17
C GLY A 42 12.32 -16.09 -12.51
N GLU A 43 11.36 -15.32 -13.04
CA GLU A 43 10.75 -15.60 -14.33
C GLU A 43 11.77 -15.48 -15.47
N THR A 44 12.61 -14.45 -15.44
CA THR A 44 13.68 -14.25 -16.44
C THR A 44 14.64 -15.44 -16.46
N VAL A 45 15.06 -15.92 -15.28
CA VAL A 45 15.98 -17.07 -15.16
C VAL A 45 15.30 -18.37 -15.58
N ALA A 46 14.05 -18.61 -15.14
CA ALA A 46 13.31 -19.82 -15.46
C ALA A 46 13.02 -19.95 -16.96
N ARG A 47 12.68 -18.84 -17.64
CA ARG A 47 12.50 -18.80 -19.10
C ARG A 47 13.80 -19.08 -19.84
N LYS A 48 14.95 -18.56 -19.38
CA LYS A 48 16.27 -18.86 -19.98
C LYS A 48 16.67 -20.32 -19.84
N LYS A 49 16.23 -21.00 -18.76
CA LYS A 49 16.53 -22.40 -18.48
C LYS A 49 15.46 -23.38 -18.98
N SER A 50 14.37 -22.86 -19.58
CA SER A 50 13.18 -23.66 -19.94
C SER A 50 12.67 -24.53 -18.78
N ASP A 51 12.70 -23.99 -17.56
CA ASP A 51 12.27 -24.71 -16.35
C ASP A 51 10.78 -24.50 -16.10
N GLU A 52 9.97 -25.39 -16.65
CA GLU A 52 8.50 -25.35 -16.55
C GLU A 52 7.99 -25.49 -15.10
N THR A 53 8.75 -26.14 -14.21
CA THR A 53 8.33 -26.32 -12.81
C THR A 53 8.40 -25.00 -12.07
N ILE A 54 9.50 -24.26 -12.24
CA ILE A 54 9.65 -22.93 -11.65
C ILE A 54 8.64 -21.96 -12.28
N LEU A 55 8.42 -22.01 -13.59
CA LEU A 55 7.44 -21.15 -14.26
C LEU A 55 6.01 -21.37 -13.73
N ASN A 56 5.60 -22.61 -13.49
CA ASN A 56 4.29 -22.90 -12.95
C ASN A 56 4.15 -22.40 -11.50
N PHE A 57 5.20 -22.57 -10.67
CA PHE A 57 5.23 -22.00 -9.33
C PHE A 57 5.11 -20.47 -9.36
N LEU A 58 5.92 -19.80 -10.17
CA LEU A 58 5.90 -18.34 -10.32
C LEU A 58 4.56 -17.83 -10.83
N ARG A 59 3.85 -18.59 -11.67
CA ARG A 59 2.50 -18.25 -12.13
C ARG A 59 1.46 -18.27 -11.01
N ILE A 60 1.58 -19.20 -10.06
CA ILE A 60 0.69 -19.25 -8.89
C ILE A 60 1.09 -18.15 -7.91
N PHE A 61 2.39 -17.98 -7.67
CA PHE A 61 2.93 -16.94 -6.81
C PHE A 61 2.55 -15.53 -7.28
N SER A 62 2.58 -15.26 -8.59
CA SER A 62 2.20 -13.96 -9.15
C SER A 62 0.73 -13.62 -8.91
N LYS A 63 -0.17 -14.61 -8.93
CA LYS A 63 -1.59 -14.39 -8.57
C LYS A 63 -1.75 -13.99 -7.10
N TRP A 64 -1.03 -14.65 -6.20
CA TRP A 64 -1.03 -14.29 -4.79
C TRP A 64 -0.44 -12.91 -4.55
N LEU A 65 0.66 -12.59 -5.24
CA LEU A 65 1.27 -11.27 -5.20
C LEU A 65 0.32 -10.19 -5.71
N LEU A 66 -0.44 -10.46 -6.78
CA LEU A 66 -1.45 -9.54 -7.30
C LEU A 66 -2.57 -9.31 -6.27
N LEU A 67 -3.15 -10.38 -5.72
CA LEU A 67 -4.27 -10.26 -4.78
C LEU A 67 -3.86 -9.63 -3.43
N ILE A 68 -2.80 -10.13 -2.80
CA ILE A 68 -2.38 -9.67 -1.48
C ILE A 68 -1.55 -8.39 -1.60
N GLY A 69 -0.65 -8.31 -2.58
CA GLY A 69 0.22 -7.14 -2.70
C GLY A 69 -0.47 -5.94 -3.33
N PHE A 70 -1.08 -6.14 -4.49
CA PHE A 70 -1.67 -5.03 -5.25
C PHE A 70 -3.10 -4.72 -4.80
N VAL A 71 -3.99 -5.70 -4.71
CA VAL A 71 -5.41 -5.42 -4.38
C VAL A 71 -5.56 -5.00 -2.93
N PHE A 72 -5.07 -5.79 -1.98
CA PHE A 72 -5.13 -5.39 -0.56
C PHE A 72 -4.28 -4.14 -0.30
N GLY A 73 -3.14 -3.99 -0.95
CA GLY A 73 -2.34 -2.75 -0.92
C GLY A 73 -3.15 -1.54 -1.37
N ALA A 74 -3.83 -1.60 -2.51
CA ALA A 74 -4.66 -0.51 -3.02
C ALA A 74 -5.81 -0.16 -2.05
N VAL A 75 -6.53 -1.16 -1.54
CA VAL A 75 -7.63 -0.96 -0.58
C VAL A 75 -7.13 -0.30 0.70
N SER A 76 -6.04 -0.81 1.27
CA SER A 76 -5.45 -0.24 2.49
C SER A 76 -4.84 1.16 2.27
N GLY A 77 -4.31 1.43 1.08
CA GLY A 77 -3.84 2.77 0.69
C GLY A 77 -4.97 3.79 0.61
N VAL A 78 -6.10 3.41 -0.01
CA VAL A 78 -7.32 4.23 -0.02
C VAL A 78 -7.83 4.46 1.40
N ALA A 79 -7.77 3.44 2.26
CA ALA A 79 -8.17 3.58 3.66
C ALA A 79 -7.31 4.61 4.41
N ILE A 80 -5.98 4.64 4.19
CA ILE A 80 -5.10 5.67 4.78
C ILE A 80 -5.55 7.07 4.32
N TRP A 81 -5.74 7.27 3.01
CA TRP A 81 -6.17 8.55 2.45
C TRP A 81 -7.47 9.05 3.06
N PHE A 82 -8.43 8.14 3.22
CA PHE A 82 -9.71 8.45 3.84
C PHE A 82 -9.54 8.80 5.32
N SER A 83 -8.76 8.02 6.07
CA SER A 83 -8.52 8.25 7.49
C SER A 83 -7.80 9.57 7.78
N ILE A 84 -6.75 9.92 7.03
CA ILE A 84 -6.04 11.21 7.23
C ILE A 84 -6.92 12.40 6.84
N SER A 85 -7.75 12.26 5.81
CA SER A 85 -8.68 13.31 5.38
C SER A 85 -9.74 13.62 6.43
N LEU A 86 -10.15 12.61 7.20
CA LEU A 86 -11.14 12.75 8.27
C LEU A 86 -10.53 13.15 9.62
N ALA A 87 -9.36 12.60 9.96
CA ALA A 87 -8.72 12.83 11.25
C ALA A 87 -7.92 14.14 11.29
N SER A 88 -7.24 14.52 10.20
CA SER A 88 -6.35 15.69 10.16
C SER A 88 -6.39 16.42 8.81
N THR A 89 -7.51 17.11 8.56
CA THR A 89 -7.76 17.89 7.34
C THR A 89 -6.66 18.92 7.03
N ARG A 90 -6.19 19.66 8.04
CA ARG A 90 -5.15 20.69 7.90
C ARG A 90 -3.81 20.09 7.49
N GLU A 91 -3.43 18.97 8.11
CA GLU A 91 -2.17 18.28 7.81
C GLU A 91 -2.22 17.66 6.41
N THR A 92 -3.34 17.03 6.06
CA THR A 92 -3.58 16.47 4.71
C THR A 92 -3.51 17.55 3.64
N SER A 93 -4.07 18.74 3.88
CA SER A 93 -3.94 19.88 2.96
C SER A 93 -2.48 20.31 2.78
N MET A 94 -1.72 20.45 3.87
CA MET A 94 -0.29 20.79 3.80
C MET A 94 0.50 19.72 3.02
N LEU A 95 0.21 18.44 3.26
CA LEU A 95 0.84 17.31 2.58
C LEU A 95 0.63 17.40 1.06
N ILE A 96 -0.60 17.61 0.61
CA ILE A 96 -0.93 17.72 -0.82
C ILE A 96 -0.22 18.95 -1.43
N HIS A 97 -0.30 20.12 -0.81
CA HIS A 97 0.36 21.32 -1.34
C HIS A 97 1.89 21.19 -1.42
N THR A 98 2.49 20.34 -0.59
CA THR A 98 3.94 20.14 -0.55
C THR A 98 4.39 19.02 -1.49
N PHE A 99 3.66 17.90 -1.57
CA PHE A 99 4.12 16.66 -2.20
C PHE A 99 3.34 16.25 -3.46
N VAL A 100 2.23 16.91 -3.83
CA VAL A 100 1.42 16.49 -4.99
C VAL A 100 2.23 16.39 -6.27
N TRP A 101 3.16 17.32 -6.50
CA TRP A 101 4.02 17.30 -7.68
C TRP A 101 5.05 16.17 -7.65
N PHE A 102 5.51 15.77 -6.47
CA PHE A 102 6.42 14.63 -6.32
C PHE A 102 5.72 13.31 -6.70
N TRP A 103 4.43 13.17 -6.39
CA TRP A 103 3.66 11.96 -6.75
C TRP A 103 3.15 11.95 -8.18
N ALA A 104 3.03 13.11 -8.83
CA ALA A 104 2.52 13.23 -10.19
C ALA A 104 3.58 12.94 -11.28
N MET A 105 4.87 12.93 -10.91
CA MET A 105 5.99 12.57 -11.79
C MET A 105 6.14 11.05 -11.93
#